data_AF-A0A7L5T166-F1
#
_entry.id   AF-A0A7L5T166-F1
#
_cell.length_a   1.000
_cell.length_b   1.000
_cell.length_c   1.000
_cell.angle_alpha   90.00
_cell.angle_beta   90.00
_cell.angle_gamma   90.00
#
_symmetry.space_group_name_H-M   'P 1'
#
loop_
_entity.id
_entity.type
_entity.pdbx_description
1 polymer ?
#
loop_
_entity_poly.entity_id
_entity_poly.type
_entity_poly.pdbx_seq_one_letter_code
_entity_poly.pdbx_strand_id
1 'polypeptide(L)' 'MSTPTDIADTASAAATLVRVEKGHADAEELAAVTAVLLARAAATAGHSRDGAAARPRPSAARWRRLERRPAFSAPHSWQG' A
#
# COMPACT_ATOMS: atom_id res chain seq x y z
N MET A 1 -0.94 29.12 11.00
CA MET A 1 -2.37 29.45 10.79
C MET A 1 -2.83 28.66 9.57
N SER A 2 -3.17 27.38 9.73
CA SER A 2 -3.59 26.54 8.59
C SER A 2 -4.94 27.04 8.08
N THR A 3 -5.05 27.27 6.78
CA THR A 3 -6.27 27.76 6.15
C THR A 3 -7.32 26.64 6.11
N PRO A 4 -8.63 26.96 6.20
CA PRO A 4 -9.70 25.97 6.21
C PRO A 4 -9.74 25.07 4.95
N THR A 5 -9.10 25.49 3.86
CA THR A 5 -8.95 24.70 2.63
C THR A 5 -8.11 23.43 2.82
N ASP A 6 -7.10 23.46 3.69
CA ASP A 6 -6.15 22.33 3.89
C ASP A 6 -6.83 21.13 4.59
N ILE A 7 -7.76 21.42 5.52
CA ILE A 7 -8.58 20.40 6.19
C ILE A 7 -9.61 19.82 5.21
N ALA A 8 -10.19 20.65 4.33
CA ALA A 8 -11.15 20.20 3.32
C ALA A 8 -10.49 19.36 2.22
N ASP A 9 -9.26 19.69 1.81
CA ASP A 9 -8.48 18.92 0.84
C ASP A 9 -8.06 17.57 1.44
N THR A 10 -7.67 17.56 2.73
CA THR A 10 -7.42 16.31 3.47
C THR A 10 -8.69 15.46 3.60
N ALA A 11 -9.86 16.07 3.83
CA ALA A 11 -11.14 15.36 3.91
C ALA A 11 -11.61 14.83 2.54
N SER A 12 -11.36 15.56 1.45
CA SER A 12 -11.62 15.12 0.07
C SER A 12 -10.65 14.03 -0.37
N ALA A 13 -9.38 14.11 0.04
CA ALA A 13 -8.40 13.05 -0.10
C ALA A 13 -8.80 11.80 0.71
N ALA A 14 -9.37 11.98 1.90
CA ALA A 14 -9.93 10.87 2.69
C ALA A 14 -11.16 10.23 2.02
N ALA A 15 -11.93 10.98 1.23
CA ALA A 15 -13.08 10.46 0.48
C ALA A 15 -12.68 9.55 -0.70
N THR A 16 -11.46 9.71 -1.25
CA THR A 16 -10.94 8.84 -2.32
C THR A 16 -9.79 7.98 -1.82
N LEU A 17 -10.12 6.87 -1.15
CA LEU A 17 -9.13 5.94 -0.60
C LEU A 17 -8.31 5.22 -1.69
N VAL A 18 -8.88 5.01 -2.87
CA VAL A 18 -8.26 4.28 -4.00
C VAL A 18 -8.65 4.97 -5.31
N ARG A 19 -7.67 5.15 -6.21
CA ARG A 19 -7.87 5.69 -7.56
C ARG A 19 -7.45 4.67 -8.62
N VAL A 20 -8.27 4.53 -9.66
CA VAL A 20 -7.98 3.67 -10.82
C VAL A 20 -7.28 4.51 -11.90
N GLU A 21 -6.01 4.21 -12.18
CA GLU A 21 -5.22 4.95 -13.19
C GLU A 21 -5.48 4.47 -14.62
N LYS A 22 -5.81 3.19 -14.80
CA LYS A 22 -6.03 2.56 -16.10
C LYS A 22 -7.11 1.48 -15.98
N GLY A 23 -7.94 1.35 -17.02
CA GLY A 23 -9.04 0.39 -17.04
C GLY A 23 -10.24 0.87 -16.21
N HIS A 24 -11.17 -0.05 -15.97
CA HIS A 24 -12.34 0.15 -15.11
C HIS A 24 -12.35 -0.97 -14.08
N ALA A 25 -12.57 -0.63 -12.82
CA ALA A 25 -12.81 -1.59 -11.77
C ALA A 25 -14.28 -1.49 -11.37
N ASP A 26 -14.95 -2.62 -11.27
CA ASP A 26 -16.31 -2.64 -10.78
C ASP A 26 -16.35 -2.40 -9.24
N ALA A 27 -17.55 -2.31 -8.70
CA ALA A 27 -17.74 -2.06 -7.28
C ALA A 27 -17.22 -3.22 -6.40
N GLU A 28 -17.28 -4.46 -6.89
CA GLU A 28 -16.84 -5.64 -6.15
C GLU A 28 -15.32 -5.70 -6.06
N GLU A 29 -14.63 -5.39 -7.16
CA GLU A 29 -13.17 -5.29 -7.22
C GLU A 29 -12.65 -4.17 -6.31
N LEU A 30 -13.27 -2.99 -6.34
CA LEU A 30 -12.92 -1.89 -5.42
C LEU A 30 -13.15 -2.26 -3.96
N ALA A 31 -14.26 -2.95 -3.66
CA ALA A 31 -14.55 -3.43 -2.31
C ALA A 31 -13.51 -4.46 -1.84
N ALA A 32 -13.10 -5.38 -2.71
CA ALA A 32 -12.08 -6.39 -2.41
C ALA A 32 -10.73 -5.74 -2.09
N VAL A 33 -10.28 -4.78 -2.91
CA VAL A 33 -9.02 -4.04 -2.66
C VAL A 33 -9.09 -3.28 -1.34
N THR A 34 -10.20 -2.58 -1.09
CA THR A 34 -10.41 -1.85 0.17
C THR A 34 -10.38 -2.80 1.38
N ALA A 35 -11.04 -3.95 1.30
CA ALA A 35 -11.07 -4.94 2.38
C ALA A 35 -9.65 -5.47 2.69
N VAL A 36 -8.84 -5.74 1.66
CA VAL A 36 -7.44 -6.16 1.85
C VAL A 36 -6.63 -5.05 2.52
N LEU A 37 -6.77 -3.79 2.10
CA LEU A 37 -6.05 -2.67 2.70
C LEU A 37 -6.43 -2.48 4.18
N LEU A 38 -7.72 -2.57 4.52
CA LEU A 38 -8.20 -2.50 5.89
C LEU A 38 -7.70 -3.68 6.75
N ALA A 39 -7.72 -4.90 6.22
CA ALA A 39 -7.19 -6.07 6.92
C ALA A 39 -5.70 -5.94 7.21
N ARG A 40 -4.92 -5.40 6.27
CA ARG A 40 -3.50 -5.11 6.45
C ARG A 40 -3.26 -4.04 7.49
N ALA A 41 -4.02 -2.94 7.45
CA ALA A 41 -3.94 -1.87 8.45
C ALA A 41 -4.26 -2.38 9.86
N ALA A 42 -5.33 -3.17 10.00
CA ALA A 42 -5.71 -3.81 11.27
C ALA A 42 -4.62 -4.75 11.80
N ALA A 43 -4.04 -5.58 10.92
CA ALA A 43 -2.93 -6.45 11.28
C ALA A 43 -1.73 -5.65 11.79
N THR A 44 -1.38 -4.53 11.15
CA THR A 44 -0.27 -3.66 11.62
C THR A 44 -0.57 -2.93 12.92
N ALA A 45 -1.83 -2.52 13.16
CA ALA A 45 -2.22 -1.82 14.37
C ALA A 45 -2.03 -2.67 15.64
N GLY A 46 -2.23 -3.99 15.55
CA GLY A 46 -1.96 -4.93 16.66
C GLY A 46 -0.49 -5.03 17.05
N HIS A 47 0.44 -4.80 16.10
CA HIS A 47 1.89 -4.87 16.37
C HIS A 47 2.44 -3.65 17.11
N SER A 48 1.65 -2.57 17.25
CA SER A 48 2.07 -1.36 17.96
C SER A 48 1.72 -1.37 19.45
N ARG A 49 0.86 -2.29 19.91
CA ARG A 49 0.39 -2.33 21.32
C ARG A 49 1.16 -3.31 22.21
N ASP A 50 1.70 -4.39 21.66
CA ASP A 50 2.39 -5.40 22.47
C ASP A 50 3.91 -5.26 22.29
N GLY A 51 4.57 -4.83 23.35
CA GLY A 51 6.01 -4.65 23.40
C GLY A 51 6.79 -5.91 22.99
N ALA A 52 7.82 -5.70 22.17
CA ALA A 52 9.05 -6.49 22.12
C ALA A 52 9.03 -7.99 21.76
N ALA A 53 7.96 -8.59 21.25
CA ALA A 53 8.01 -9.99 20.78
C ALA A 53 8.00 -10.09 19.25
N ALA A 54 9.19 -10.36 18.68
CA ALA A 54 9.45 -10.73 17.30
C ALA A 54 8.86 -9.77 16.24
N ARG A 55 9.53 -8.62 16.04
CA ARG A 55 9.39 -7.86 14.78
C ARG A 55 9.54 -8.86 13.63
N PRO A 56 8.49 -9.16 12.84
CA PRO A 56 8.70 -9.81 11.56
C PRO A 56 9.67 -8.86 10.85
N ARG A 57 10.88 -9.34 10.54
CA ARG A 57 11.85 -8.53 9.79
C ARG A 57 11.05 -7.88 8.67
N PRO A 58 11.10 -6.55 8.51
CA PRO A 58 10.38 -5.96 7.42
C PRO A 58 10.78 -6.76 6.19
N SER A 59 9.81 -7.38 5.54
CA SER A 59 9.84 -7.52 4.09
C SER A 59 9.80 -6.09 3.57
N ALA A 60 10.85 -5.33 3.87
CA ALA A 60 11.29 -4.29 2.99
C ALA A 60 11.43 -5.07 1.70
N ALA A 61 10.59 -4.76 0.73
CA ALA A 61 10.95 -4.98 -0.65
C ALA A 61 12.40 -4.51 -0.71
N ARG A 62 13.35 -5.46 -0.72
CA ARG A 62 14.77 -5.12 -0.69
C ARG A 62 14.93 -4.51 -2.05
N TRP A 63 14.83 -3.18 -2.14
CA TRP A 63 14.99 -2.42 -3.36
C TRP A 63 16.19 -3.02 -4.06
N ARG A 64 15.89 -3.81 -5.09
CA ARG A 64 16.81 -4.86 -5.50
C ARG A 64 18.01 -4.14 -6.05
N ARG A 65 19.18 -4.55 -5.58
CA ARG A 65 20.45 -4.13 -6.15
C ARG A 65 20.50 -4.65 -7.57
N LEU A 66 20.08 -3.82 -8.52
CA LEU A 66 20.01 -4.14 -9.94
C LEU A 66 21.37 -4.64 -10.46
N GLU A 67 22.46 -4.17 -9.85
CA GLU A 67 23.82 -4.58 -10.16
C GLU A 67 24.16 -6.04 -9.81
N ARG A 68 23.32 -6.73 -9.02
CA ARG A 68 23.50 -8.16 -8.65
C ARG A 68 22.51 -9.10 -9.34
N ARG A 69 21.83 -8.63 -10.38
CA ARG A 69 20.88 -9.43 -11.16
C ARG A 69 21.25 -9.44 -12.64
N PRO A 70 20.81 -10.47 -13.39
CA PRO A 70 20.86 -10.43 -14.84
C PRO A 70 20.19 -9.15 -15.33
N ALA A 71 20.83 -8.43 -16.25
CA ALA A 71 20.34 -7.16 -16.79
C ALA A 71 19.00 -7.30 -17.55
N PHE A 72 18.51 -8.52 -17.73
CA PHE A 72 17.27 -8.84 -18.41
C PHE A 72 16.39 -9.72 -17.53
N SER A 73 15.18 -9.24 -17.25
CA SER A 73 14.05 -10.05 -16.79
C SER A 73 13.07 -10.19 -17.93
N ALA A 74 12.49 -11.38 -18.11
CA ALA A 74 11.55 -11.60 -19.21
C ALA A 74 10.35 -10.62 -19.10
N PRO A 75 9.83 -10.09 -20.22
CA PRO A 75 8.76 -9.07 -20.21
C PRO A 75 7.48 -9.48 -19.48
N HIS A 76 7.26 -10.79 -19.31
CA HIS A 76 6.09 -11.38 -18.66
C HIS A 76 6.36 -11.83 -17.21
N SER A 77 7.53 -11.49 -16.66
CA SER A 77 7.85 -11.79 -15.26
C SER A 77 7.37 -10.66 -14.35
N TRP A 78 6.46 -10.98 -13.44
CA TRP A 78 6.03 -10.08 -12.35
C TRP A 78 6.86 -10.29 -11.08
N GLN A 79 7.65 -11.36 -11.04
CA GLN A 79 8.65 -11.63 -10.02
C GLN A 79 10.01 -11.15 -10.53
N GLY A 80 10.28 -9.87 -10.27
CA GLY A 80 11.63 -9.47 -9.91
C GLY A 80 11.84 -9.91 -8.47
#